data_AF-A0A1E3L3B2-F1
#
_entry.id   AF-A0A1E3L3B2-F1
#
_cell.length_a   1.000
_cell.length_b   1.000
_cell.length_c   1.000
_cell.angle_alpha   90.00
_cell.angle_beta   90.00
_cell.angle_gamma   90.00
#
_symmetry.space_group_name_H-M   'P 1'
#
loop_
_entity.id
_entity.type
_entity.pdbx_description
1 polymer ?
#
loop_
_entity_poly.entity_id
_entity_poly.type
_entity_poly.pdbx_seq_one_letter_code
_entity_poly.pdbx_strand_id
1 'polypeptide(L)'
;MSSALGFEHFVRNAFEFALKKEILRSDDPAGLAEAGYFNVSNDKVYLNKVKVAVTYAMEIYNRYIRNNCELSESDYDDLNNFVNSVLIADNANVIGNLIDSYKKKFSPYYS
;
A
#
# COMPACT_ATOMS: atom_id res chain seq x y z
N MET A 1 12.53 -2.78 -5.97
CA MET A 1 11.60 -1.94 -6.73
C MET A 1 10.37 -2.78 -7.00
N SER A 2 9.24 -2.46 -6.35
CA SER A 2 7.99 -3.21 -6.55
C SER A 2 7.55 -3.10 -8.01
N SER A 3 7.34 -4.27 -8.63
CA SER A 3 6.74 -4.38 -9.96
C SER A 3 5.22 -4.16 -9.88
N ALA A 4 4.54 -4.10 -11.02
CA ALA A 4 3.07 -4.05 -11.06
C ALA A 4 2.41 -5.19 -10.28
N LEU A 5 3.01 -6.38 -10.28
CA LEU A 5 2.57 -7.50 -9.44
C LEU A 5 2.86 -7.25 -7.95
N GLY A 6 3.99 -6.61 -7.63
CA GLY A 6 4.30 -6.18 -6.26
C GLY A 6 3.26 -5.20 -5.70
N PHE A 7 2.78 -4.28 -6.53
CA PHE A 7 1.66 -3.40 -6.21
C PHE A 7 0.37 -4.18 -5.94
N GLU A 8 -0.06 -5.05 -6.87
CA GLU A 8 -1.29 -5.83 -6.72
C GLU A 8 -1.26 -6.68 -5.44
N HIS A 9 -0.14 -7.40 -5.22
CA HIS A 9 0.03 -8.21 -4.01
C HIS A 9 0.03 -7.36 -2.74
N PHE A 10 0.65 -6.18 -2.75
CA PHE A 10 0.65 -5.32 -1.56
C PHE A 10 -0.77 -4.90 -1.15
N VAL A 11 -1.58 -4.48 -2.12
CA VAL A 11 -2.97 -4.06 -1.85
C VAL A 11 -3.83 -5.24 -1.43
N ARG A 12 -3.75 -6.38 -2.14
CA ARG A 12 -4.53 -7.58 -1.79
C ARG A 12 -4.16 -8.13 -0.43
N ASN A 13 -2.87 -8.26 -0.13
CA ASN A 13 -2.41 -8.77 1.17
C ASN A 13 -2.90 -7.89 2.33
N ALA A 14 -3.09 -6.58 2.12
CA ALA A 14 -3.66 -5.72 3.15
C ALA A 14 -5.12 -6.08 3.44
N PHE A 15 -5.92 -6.32 2.40
CA PHE A 15 -7.29 -6.78 2.56
C PHE A 15 -7.38 -8.18 3.17
N GLU A 16 -6.54 -9.10 2.73
CA GLU A 16 -6.47 -10.46 3.29
C GLU A 16 -6.13 -10.43 4.77
N PHE A 17 -5.16 -9.58 5.15
CA PHE A 17 -4.79 -9.34 6.54
C PHE A 17 -5.96 -8.81 7.36
N ALA A 18 -6.66 -7.78 6.86
CA ALA A 18 -7.78 -7.16 7.57
C ALA A 18 -8.99 -8.11 7.72
N LEU A 19 -9.31 -8.86 6.68
CA LEU A 19 -10.50 -9.70 6.61
C LEU A 19 -10.25 -11.13 7.06
N LYS A 20 -8.99 -11.51 7.31
CA LYS A 20 -8.56 -12.86 7.72
C LYS A 20 -9.07 -13.95 6.79
N LYS A 21 -9.08 -13.67 5.49
CA LYS A 21 -9.47 -14.59 4.42
C LYS A 21 -8.69 -14.27 3.15
N GLU A 22 -8.57 -15.25 2.26
CA GLU A 22 -8.04 -15.03 0.92
C GLU A 22 -8.95 -14.06 0.14
N ILE A 23 -8.32 -13.16 -0.63
CA ILE A 23 -9.02 -12.15 -1.45
C ILE A 23 -8.63 -12.38 -2.89
N LEU A 24 -9.59 -12.86 -3.68
CA LEU A 24 -9.44 -12.98 -5.12
C LEU A 24 -9.60 -11.60 -5.78
N ARG A 25 -9.20 -11.49 -7.04
CA ARG A 25 -9.39 -10.25 -7.81
C ARG A 25 -10.86 -9.80 -7.88
N SER A 26 -11.79 -10.76 -7.92
CA SER A 26 -13.24 -10.49 -7.92
C SER A 26 -13.77 -9.98 -6.58
N ASP A 27 -13.01 -10.14 -5.50
CA ASP A 27 -13.41 -9.71 -4.16
C ASP A 27 -13.05 -8.24 -3.88
N ASP A 28 -12.28 -7.58 -4.74
CA ASP A 28 -12.04 -6.13 -4.68
C ASP A 28 -13.21 -5.39 -5.35
N PRO A 29 -14.14 -4.80 -4.58
CA PRO A 29 -15.33 -4.15 -5.14
C PRO A 29 -15.00 -2.89 -5.95
N ALA A 30 -13.84 -2.27 -5.70
CA ALA A 30 -13.39 -1.08 -6.41
C ALA A 30 -12.50 -1.42 -7.62
N GLY A 31 -12.01 -2.66 -7.70
CA GLY A 31 -11.08 -3.12 -8.74
C GLY A 31 -9.78 -2.31 -8.79
N LEU A 32 -9.32 -1.81 -7.65
CA LEU A 32 -8.12 -0.98 -7.54
C LEU A 32 -6.84 -1.80 -7.36
N ALA A 33 -6.94 -3.03 -6.86
CA ALA A 33 -5.86 -4.01 -6.81
C ALA A 33 -5.62 -4.66 -8.18
N GLU A 34 -5.43 -3.84 -9.21
CA GLU A 34 -5.22 -4.25 -10.60
C GLU A 34 -3.82 -3.83 -11.06
N ALA A 35 -2.92 -4.80 -11.26
CA ALA A 35 -1.56 -4.56 -11.73
C ALA A 35 -1.50 -3.71 -13.02
N GLY A 36 -2.51 -3.83 -13.88
CA GLY A 36 -2.66 -3.00 -15.08
C GLY A 36 -2.61 -1.50 -14.79
N TYR A 37 -3.20 -1.02 -13.70
CA TYR A 37 -3.20 0.41 -13.35
C TYR A 37 -1.79 0.94 -13.05
N PHE A 38 -0.94 0.10 -12.48
CA PHE A 38 0.47 0.43 -12.24
C PHE A 38 1.26 0.53 -13.56
N ASN A 39 0.94 -0.31 -14.55
CA ASN A 39 1.61 -0.28 -15.85
C ASN A 39 1.20 0.92 -16.73
N VAL A 40 -0.05 1.38 -16.61
CA VAL A 40 -0.56 2.53 -17.39
C VAL A 40 -0.56 3.85 -16.61
N SER A 41 0.19 3.92 -15.51
CA SER A 41 0.22 5.06 -14.59
C SER A 41 0.84 6.34 -15.15
N ASN A 42 1.30 6.35 -16.40
CA ASN A 42 1.70 7.58 -17.08
C ASN A 42 0.49 8.50 -17.32
N ASP A 43 -0.71 7.92 -17.36
CA ASP A 43 -1.97 8.67 -17.29
C ASP A 43 -2.32 8.94 -15.81
N LYS A 44 -2.57 10.23 -15.52
CA LYS A 44 -2.83 10.75 -14.17
C LYS A 44 -4.01 10.07 -13.49
N VAL A 45 -5.03 9.65 -14.23
CA VAL A 45 -6.20 8.96 -13.66
C VAL A 45 -5.77 7.63 -13.05
N TYR A 46 -4.96 6.85 -13.77
CA TYR A 46 -4.47 5.56 -13.26
C TYR A 46 -3.43 5.74 -12.17
N LEU A 47 -2.57 6.76 -12.25
CA LEU A 47 -1.67 7.10 -11.14
C LEU A 47 -2.45 7.40 -9.86
N ASN A 48 -3.52 8.19 -9.95
CA ASN A 48 -4.36 8.51 -8.79
C ASN A 48 -5.05 7.27 -8.23
N LYS A 49 -5.51 6.35 -9.08
CA LYS A 49 -6.04 5.04 -8.63
C LYS A 49 -5.00 4.24 -7.87
N VAL A 50 -3.76 4.16 -8.38
CA VAL A 50 -2.64 3.50 -7.70
C VAL A 50 -2.39 4.16 -6.33
N LYS A 51 -2.36 5.48 -6.25
CA LYS A 51 -2.18 6.21 -4.98
C LYS A 51 -3.25 5.83 -3.97
N VAL A 52 -4.54 5.89 -4.35
CA VAL A 52 -5.66 5.55 -3.48
C VAL A 52 -5.57 4.11 -2.97
N ALA A 53 -5.25 3.17 -3.85
CA ALA A 53 -5.11 1.76 -3.49
C ALA A 53 -3.98 1.54 -2.47
N VAL A 54 -2.81 2.14 -2.73
CA VAL A 54 -1.64 1.99 -1.85
C VAL A 54 -1.84 2.67 -0.50
N THR A 55 -2.37 3.90 -0.48
CA THR A 55 -2.58 4.60 0.79
C THR A 55 -3.63 3.91 1.65
N TYR A 56 -4.68 3.37 1.04
CA TYR A 56 -5.67 2.61 1.81
C TYR A 56 -5.08 1.30 2.36
N ALA A 57 -4.29 0.58 1.57
CA ALA A 57 -3.55 -0.59 2.03
C ALA A 57 -2.59 -0.27 3.18
N MET A 58 -1.85 0.85 3.09
CA MET A 58 -1.00 1.33 4.20
C MET A 58 -1.83 1.67 5.43
N GLU A 59 -2.99 2.32 5.30
CA GLU A 59 -3.83 2.65 6.46
C GLU A 59 -4.42 1.43 7.16
N ILE A 60 -4.71 0.35 6.42
CA ILE A 60 -5.10 -0.94 7.01
C ILE A 60 -3.99 -1.44 7.95
N TYR A 61 -2.75 -1.49 7.48
CA TYR A 61 -1.61 -1.93 8.28
C TYR A 61 -1.32 -0.93 9.41
N ASN A 62 -1.25 0.37 9.12
CA ASN A 62 -1.00 1.43 10.12
C ASN A 62 -1.99 1.33 11.28
N ARG A 63 -3.29 1.15 11.00
CA ARG A 63 -4.30 0.99 12.04
C ARG A 63 -4.02 -0.22 12.93
N TYR A 64 -3.60 -1.34 12.36
CA TYR A 64 -3.23 -2.50 13.15
C TYR A 64 -1.98 -2.23 13.99
N ILE A 65 -0.89 -1.74 13.39
CA ILE A 65 0.38 -1.50 14.09
C ILE A 65 0.15 -0.54 15.28
N ARG A 66 -0.53 0.59 15.05
CA ARG A 66 -0.81 1.59 16.10
C ARG A 66 -1.60 1.03 17.28
N ASN A 67 -2.48 0.05 17.04
CA ASN A 67 -3.34 -0.51 18.07
C ASN A 67 -2.71 -1.70 18.80
N ASN A 68 -1.69 -2.35 18.22
CA ASN A 68 -1.20 -3.64 18.69
C ASN A 68 0.32 -3.69 18.91
N CYS A 69 1.06 -2.65 18.56
CA CYS A 69 2.51 -2.62 18.65
C CYS A 69 2.99 -1.41 19.43
N GLU A 70 4.05 -1.60 20.23
CA GLU A 70 4.79 -0.49 20.81
C GLU A 70 5.70 0.11 19.74
N LEU A 71 5.50 1.39 19.45
CA LEU A 71 6.27 2.14 18.45
C LEU A 71 7.08 3.24 19.13
N SER A 72 8.24 3.54 18.56
CA SER A 72 8.89 4.82 18.83
C SER A 72 8.06 5.97 18.24
N GLU A 73 8.23 7.19 18.77
CA GLU A 73 7.60 8.39 18.20
C GLU A 73 7.98 8.57 16.72
N SER A 74 9.25 8.33 16.37
CA SER A 74 9.72 8.37 14.98
C SER A 74 9.04 7.33 14.08
N ASP A 75 8.75 6.13 14.58
CA ASP A 75 8.05 5.12 13.78
C ASP A 75 6.58 5.51 13.57
N TYR A 76 5.95 6.13 14.56
CA TYR A 76 4.59 6.64 14.45
C TYR A 76 4.46 7.72 13.38
N ASP A 77 5.42 8.66 13.35
CA ASP A 77 5.50 9.69 12.31
C ASP A 77 5.76 9.09 10.94
N ASP A 78 6.65 8.11 10.85
CA ASP A 78 6.97 7.46 9.58
C ASP A 78 5.76 6.76 8.94
N LEU A 79 4.86 6.16 9.72
CA LEU A 79 3.60 5.60 9.19
C LEU A 79 2.80 6.66 8.42
N ASN A 80 2.71 7.89 8.93
CA ASN A 80 2.02 9.00 8.26
C ASN A 80 2.83 9.55 7.08
N ASN A 81 4.16 9.64 7.23
CA ASN A 81 5.04 10.15 6.19
C ASN A 81 5.01 9.28 4.94
N PHE A 82 4.93 7.95 5.06
CA PHE A 82 4.78 7.06 3.91
C PHE A 82 3.48 7.32 3.15
N VAL A 83 2.36 7.46 3.85
CA VAL A 83 1.05 7.75 3.23
C VAL A 83 1.09 9.09 2.49
N ASN A 84 1.60 10.14 3.14
CA ASN A 84 1.75 11.45 2.52
C ASN A 84 2.68 11.42 1.30
N SER A 85 3.78 10.69 1.39
CA SER A 85 4.74 10.52 0.29
C SER A 85 4.11 9.84 -0.92
N VAL A 86 3.23 8.85 -0.72
CA VAL A 86 2.50 8.21 -1.82
C VAL A 86 1.53 9.20 -2.47
N LEU A 87 0.80 9.99 -1.69
CA LEU A 87 -0.17 10.97 -2.21
C LEU A 87 0.49 12.02 -3.12
N ILE A 88 1.70 12.47 -2.77
CA ILE A 88 2.45 13.48 -3.54
C ILE A 88 3.37 12.87 -4.61
N ALA A 89 3.49 11.55 -4.71
CA ALA A 89 4.39 10.91 -5.68
C ALA A 89 3.99 11.22 -7.14
N ASP A 90 4.97 11.53 -7.98
CA ASP A 90 4.69 11.97 -9.37
C ASP A 90 4.58 10.82 -10.38
N ASN A 91 4.94 9.60 -9.99
CA ASN A 91 4.88 8.43 -10.86
C ASN A 91 4.84 7.11 -10.07
N ALA A 92 4.43 6.03 -10.72
CA ALA A 92 4.33 4.72 -10.09
C ALA A 92 5.68 4.16 -9.64
N ASN A 93 6.79 4.53 -10.28
CA ASN A 93 8.10 4.06 -9.86
C ASN A 93 8.46 4.55 -8.45
N VAL A 94 8.19 5.82 -8.16
CA VAL A 94 8.32 6.40 -6.82
C VAL A 94 7.42 5.66 -5.83
N ILE A 95 6.16 5.40 -6.19
CA ILE A 95 5.22 4.65 -5.35
C ILE A 95 5.73 3.22 -5.07
N GLY A 96 6.27 2.53 -6.08
CA GLY A 96 6.85 1.19 -5.91
C GLY A 96 8.02 1.17 -4.93
N ASN A 97 8.88 2.20 -4.95
CA ASN A 97 9.97 2.34 -3.99
C ASN A 97 9.47 2.64 -2.57
N LEU A 98 8.38 3.40 -2.44
CA LEU A 98 7.72 3.68 -1.17
C LEU A 98 7.09 2.41 -0.59
N ILE A 99 6.43 1.58 -1.39
CA ILE A 99 5.90 0.27 -0.98
C ILE A 99 7.03 -0.60 -0.43
N ASP A 100 8.14 -0.73 -1.16
CA ASP A 100 9.27 -1.56 -0.73
C ASP A 100 9.87 -1.07 0.59
N SER A 101 10.05 0.25 0.72
CA SER A 101 10.61 0.88 1.91
C SER A 101 9.67 0.70 3.12
N TYR A 102 8.37 0.89 2.92
CA TYR A 102 7.35 0.66 3.93
C TYR A 102 7.36 -0.80 4.39
N LYS A 103 7.34 -1.76 3.46
CA LYS A 103 7.38 -3.19 3.79
C LYS A 103 8.65 -3.55 4.54
N LYS A 104 9.82 -3.08 4.10
CA LYS A 104 11.09 -3.35 4.76
C LYS A 104 11.09 -2.89 6.22
N LYS A 105 10.47 -1.74 6.49
CA LYS A 105 10.42 -1.16 7.83
C LYS A 105 9.32 -1.80 8.69
N PHE A 106 8.12 -1.96 8.14
CA PHE A 106 6.93 -2.24 8.93
C PHE A 106 6.37 -3.65 8.81
N SER A 107 6.79 -4.47 7.83
CA SER A 107 6.30 -5.84 7.74
C SER A 107 6.50 -6.66 9.02
N PRO A 108 7.59 -6.51 9.81
CA PRO A 108 7.75 -7.26 11.06
C PRO A 108 6.61 -7.06 12.09
N TYR A 109 5.81 -6.00 11.94
CA TYR A 109 4.68 -5.72 12.83
C TYR A 109 3.34 -6.31 12.37
N TYR A 110 3.21 -6.75 11.11
CA TYR A 110 1.93 -7.22 10.54
C TYR A 110 2.06 -8.47 9.66
N SER A 111 3.25 -9.05 9.57
CA SER A 111 3.50 -10.34 8.90
C SER A 111 3.15 -11.53 9.77
#